data_AF-A0A6L7WUQ9-F1
#
_entry.id   AF-A0A6L7WUQ9-F1
#
_cell.length_a   1.000
_cell.length_b   1.000
_cell.length_c   1.000
_cell.angle_alpha   90.00
_cell.angle_beta   90.00
_cell.angle_gamma   90.00
#
_symmetry.space_group_name_H-M   'P 1'
#
loop_
_entity.id
_entity.type
_entity.pdbx_description
1 polymer ?
#
loop_
_entity_poly.entity_id
_entity_poly.type
_entity_poly.pdbx_seq_one_letter_code
_entity_poly.pdbx_strand_id
1 'polypeptide(L)'
;MRTAAVCLVVFVAACSDDSPSSPVAPTNPMAPTTSGFTLSGTVRDNRPNGPALAGATVRLDTGQSTAAGSDGRYRFQNVSGAVTVTASGPHHVAASETATIDQDRTVDFALAHTGVPPFEGTVFISPRLIDSSDSSSLMNVTYAGRGMREVFDRRVDRWITVDAYLFNVRYGWGAVEYQVNPEFGSVDAARAEVDTYAPALGRLPAFLMTNAREVEINAGVELFGGNPNGSFLIHTGQGRRYIDDGFLEEILFHEAAHVSLDARHANAPGWTTAQNADGVFVSTYARDNPAREDVAESILPYFAVRRRSARLGDADRTAILAAIPNRLEYFDRQGFVN
;
A
#
# COMPACT_ATOMS: atom_id res chain seq x y z
N MET A 1 -55.88 -59.74 20.67
CA MET A 1 -56.58 -59.64 21.96
C MET A 1 -56.55 -58.19 22.40
N ARG A 2 -57.73 -57.64 22.77
CA ARG A 2 -58.01 -56.31 23.38
C ARG A 2 -57.90 -55.09 22.45
N THR A 3 -58.84 -54.15 22.37
CA THR A 3 -60.30 -54.06 22.62
C THR A 3 -60.73 -52.72 22.00
N ALA A 4 -61.96 -52.64 21.53
CA ALA A 4 -62.59 -51.50 20.86
C ALA A 4 -62.74 -50.25 21.73
N ALA A 5 -62.90 -49.09 21.08
CA ALA A 5 -63.83 -48.05 21.53
C ALA A 5 -64.52 -47.44 20.30
N VAL A 6 -65.85 -47.56 20.32
CA VAL A 6 -66.84 -47.10 19.35
C VAL A 6 -67.27 -45.69 19.76
N CYS A 7 -67.49 -44.79 18.80
CA CYS A 7 -68.43 -43.69 18.98
C CYS A 7 -69.22 -43.47 17.68
N LEU A 8 -70.53 -43.57 17.82
CA LEU A 8 -71.58 -43.57 16.80
C LEU A 8 -72.32 -42.23 16.88
N VAL A 9 -72.49 -41.51 15.77
CA VAL A 9 -73.59 -40.54 15.60
C VAL A 9 -74.15 -40.66 14.20
N VAL A 10 -75.48 -40.72 14.13
CA VAL A 10 -76.33 -41.00 12.96
C VAL A 10 -76.95 -39.70 12.41
N PHE A 11 -76.98 -39.62 11.07
CA PHE A 11 -77.81 -38.89 10.09
C PHE A 11 -78.90 -37.90 10.54
N VAL A 12 -79.04 -36.79 9.79
CA VAL A 12 -80.26 -36.47 8.99
C VAL A 12 -79.89 -35.61 7.76
N ALA A 13 -80.44 -35.94 6.59
CA ALA A 13 -80.41 -35.15 5.36
C ALA A 13 -81.60 -34.18 5.30
N ALA A 14 -81.40 -32.96 4.77
CA ALA A 14 -82.48 -32.12 4.28
C ALA A 14 -82.02 -31.34 3.05
N CYS A 15 -82.70 -31.59 1.93
CA CYS A 15 -82.60 -30.83 0.69
C CYS A 15 -83.47 -29.57 0.79
N SER A 16 -83.02 -28.47 0.21
CA SER A 16 -83.89 -27.37 -0.21
C SER A 16 -83.30 -26.68 -1.44
N ASP A 17 -84.07 -26.73 -2.52
CA ASP A 17 -83.90 -26.02 -3.79
C ASP A 17 -84.04 -24.50 -3.60
N ASP A 18 -83.24 -23.70 -4.33
CA ASP A 18 -83.75 -22.72 -5.32
C ASP A 18 -82.68 -21.72 -5.83
N SER A 19 -82.48 -21.78 -7.16
CA SER A 19 -82.30 -20.68 -8.11
C SER A 19 -81.00 -19.82 -8.16
N PRO A 20 -80.59 -19.35 -9.36
CA PRO A 20 -79.19 -19.06 -9.70
C PRO A 20 -78.83 -17.58 -9.52
N SER A 21 -77.67 -17.30 -8.91
CA SER A 21 -76.98 -16.02 -9.03
C SER A 21 -75.92 -16.11 -10.13
N SER A 22 -75.98 -15.16 -11.07
CA SER A 22 -75.09 -14.92 -12.21
C SER A 22 -73.58 -15.10 -11.97
N PRO A 23 -72.78 -15.42 -13.02
CA PRO A 23 -71.35 -15.66 -12.86
C PRO A 23 -70.60 -14.36 -12.54
N VAL A 24 -69.85 -14.34 -11.44
CA VAL A 24 -68.83 -13.32 -11.19
C VAL A 24 -67.55 -13.76 -11.91
N ALA A 25 -67.21 -13.07 -12.99
CA ALA A 25 -65.87 -13.12 -13.59
C ALA A 25 -64.94 -12.12 -12.86
N PRO A 26 -63.61 -12.35 -12.88
CA PRO A 26 -62.75 -12.29 -11.71
C PRO A 26 -62.26 -10.88 -11.42
N THR A 27 -62.16 -10.53 -10.14
CA THR A 27 -61.25 -9.48 -9.69
C THR A 27 -60.06 -10.15 -9.00
N ASN A 28 -59.04 -10.47 -9.78
CA ASN A 28 -57.70 -10.48 -9.22
C ASN A 28 -57.37 -9.01 -8.90
N PRO A 29 -57.18 -8.60 -7.64
CA PRO A 29 -56.33 -7.47 -7.40
C PRO A 29 -54.93 -7.98 -7.69
N MET A 30 -54.46 -7.79 -8.92
CA MET A 30 -53.03 -7.79 -9.16
C MET A 30 -52.51 -6.60 -8.35
N ALA A 31 -52.01 -6.87 -7.14
CA ALA A 31 -51.17 -5.91 -6.45
C ALA A 31 -50.13 -5.43 -7.48
N PRO A 32 -49.84 -4.12 -7.59
CA PRO A 32 -48.71 -3.70 -8.39
C PRO A 32 -47.51 -4.37 -7.72
N THR A 33 -47.00 -5.44 -8.31
CA THR A 33 -45.64 -5.87 -8.11
C THR A 33 -44.83 -4.66 -8.50
N THR A 34 -44.36 -3.88 -7.53
CA THR A 34 -43.36 -2.85 -7.76
C THR A 34 -42.24 -3.57 -8.47
N SER A 35 -42.13 -3.40 -9.79
CA SER A 35 -41.07 -4.04 -10.55
C SER A 35 -39.80 -3.37 -10.10
N GLY A 36 -39.10 -4.04 -9.18
CA GLY A 36 -37.84 -3.57 -8.69
C GLY A 36 -36.79 -3.75 -9.78
N PHE A 37 -36.08 -2.68 -10.12
CA PHE A 37 -35.02 -2.71 -11.12
C PHE A 37 -33.65 -2.89 -10.45
N THR A 38 -32.65 -3.22 -11.26
CA THR A 38 -31.25 -3.24 -10.86
C THR A 38 -30.65 -1.85 -11.05
N LEU A 39 -30.06 -1.31 -9.98
CA LEU A 39 -29.15 -0.18 -10.07
C LEU A 39 -27.73 -0.69 -9.87
N SER A 40 -26.82 -0.40 -10.79
CA SER A 40 -25.42 -0.83 -10.69
C SER A 40 -24.46 0.25 -11.15
N GLY A 41 -23.17 0.02 -11.01
CA GLY A 41 -22.16 0.93 -11.54
C GLY A 41 -20.78 0.63 -11.01
N THR A 42 -19.87 1.56 -11.22
CA THR A 42 -18.49 1.51 -10.74
C THR A 42 -18.13 2.73 -9.91
N VAL A 43 -17.22 2.55 -8.96
CA VAL A 43 -16.57 3.64 -8.23
C VAL A 43 -15.07 3.58 -8.53
N ARG A 44 -14.52 4.66 -9.06
CA ARG A 44 -13.11 4.78 -9.46
C ARG A 44 -12.54 6.10 -8.98
N ASP A 45 -11.21 6.15 -8.88
CA ASP A 45 -10.50 7.43 -8.76
C ASP A 45 -10.56 8.20 -10.10
N ASN A 46 -10.65 9.53 -10.03
CA ASN A 46 -10.84 10.38 -11.21
C ASN A 46 -9.55 10.79 -11.93
N ARG A 47 -8.37 10.44 -11.41
CA ARG A 47 -7.08 10.77 -12.00
C ARG A 47 -6.73 9.80 -13.14
N PRO A 48 -5.79 10.17 -14.03
CA PRO A 48 -5.21 9.23 -14.99
C PRO A 48 -4.70 7.97 -14.27
N ASN A 49 -5.04 6.80 -14.81
CA ASN A 49 -4.76 5.48 -14.20
C ASN A 49 -5.28 5.32 -12.76
N GLY A 50 -6.26 6.13 -12.36
CA GLY A 50 -6.92 6.03 -11.07
C GLY A 50 -7.46 4.62 -10.83
N PRO A 51 -7.16 3.98 -9.68
CA PRO A 51 -7.58 2.62 -9.43
C PRO A 51 -9.11 2.53 -9.29
N ALA A 52 -9.63 1.32 -9.50
CA ALA A 52 -10.95 0.99 -9.00
C ALA A 52 -10.95 1.09 -7.47
N LEU A 53 -11.97 1.73 -6.89
CA LEU A 53 -12.04 1.95 -5.45
C LEU A 53 -12.69 0.75 -4.77
N ALA A 54 -11.90 -0.30 -4.57
CA ALA A 54 -12.31 -1.48 -3.83
C ALA A 54 -12.77 -1.10 -2.41
N GLY A 55 -13.93 -1.61 -1.98
CA GLY A 55 -14.48 -1.30 -0.67
C GLY A 55 -15.11 0.09 -0.54
N ALA A 56 -15.18 0.90 -1.61
CA ALA A 56 -15.94 2.15 -1.59
C ALA A 56 -17.39 1.88 -1.19
N THR A 57 -17.94 2.71 -0.31
CA THR A 57 -19.31 2.60 0.16
C THR A 57 -20.22 3.32 -0.81
N VAL A 58 -21.25 2.63 -1.29
CA VAL A 58 -22.35 3.24 -2.04
C VAL A 58 -23.61 3.16 -1.18
N ARG A 59 -24.33 4.27 -1.07
CA ARG A 59 -25.54 4.42 -0.26
C ARG A 59 -26.65 5.04 -1.09
N LEU A 60 -27.87 4.56 -0.89
CA LEU A 60 -29.08 5.17 -1.40
C LEU A 60 -29.71 5.99 -0.28
N ASP A 61 -30.35 7.11 -0.61
CA ASP A 61 -31.16 7.91 0.33
C ASP A 61 -32.34 7.12 0.94
N THR A 62 -32.73 6.01 0.31
CA THR A 62 -33.68 5.02 0.83
C THR A 62 -33.12 4.16 1.98
N GLY A 63 -31.84 4.32 2.33
CA GLY A 63 -31.17 3.62 3.43
C GLY A 63 -30.43 2.34 3.02
N GLN A 64 -30.55 1.88 1.77
CA GLN A 64 -29.77 0.74 1.28
C GLN A 64 -28.29 1.12 1.13
N SER A 65 -27.38 0.17 1.41
CA SER A 65 -25.94 0.38 1.22
C SER A 65 -25.24 -0.90 0.77
N THR A 66 -24.18 -0.76 -0.01
CA THR A 66 -23.27 -1.83 -0.39
C THR A 66 -21.84 -1.31 -0.48
N ALA A 67 -20.86 -2.22 -0.35
CA ALA A 67 -19.48 -1.93 -0.71
C ALA A 67 -19.22 -2.31 -2.17
N ALA A 68 -18.37 -1.55 -2.84
CA ALA A 68 -17.85 -1.89 -4.17
C ALA A 68 -16.87 -3.07 -4.09
N GLY A 69 -16.92 -3.97 -5.07
CA GLY A 69 -15.99 -5.08 -5.21
C GLY A 69 -14.58 -4.63 -5.60
N SER A 70 -13.65 -5.59 -5.76
CA SER A 70 -12.24 -5.31 -6.10
C SER A 70 -12.05 -4.60 -7.44
N ASP A 71 -13.01 -4.71 -8.36
CA ASP A 71 -13.04 -4.03 -9.65
C ASP A 71 -13.81 -2.69 -9.63
N GLY A 72 -14.22 -2.26 -8.43
CA GLY A 72 -14.97 -1.04 -8.17
C GLY A 72 -16.47 -1.19 -8.43
N ARG A 73 -16.97 -2.37 -8.83
CA ARG A 73 -18.39 -2.53 -9.17
C ARG A 73 -19.27 -2.64 -7.93
N TYR A 74 -20.46 -2.05 -8.02
CA TYR A 74 -21.52 -2.18 -7.01
C TYR A 74 -22.86 -2.51 -7.67
N ARG A 75 -23.78 -3.06 -6.88
CA ARG A 75 -25.12 -3.41 -7.33
C ARG A 75 -26.15 -3.34 -6.21
N PHE A 76 -27.30 -2.77 -6.52
CA PHE A 76 -28.54 -2.83 -5.77
C PHE A 76 -29.61 -3.54 -6.59
N GLN A 77 -30.48 -4.25 -5.89
CA GLN A 77 -31.68 -4.87 -6.48
C GLN A 77 -32.91 -4.26 -5.84
N ASN A 78 -34.03 -4.41 -6.54
CA ASN A 78 -35.34 -3.96 -6.09
C ASN A 78 -35.42 -2.44 -5.82
N VAL A 79 -34.79 -1.65 -6.69
CA VAL A 79 -34.80 -0.18 -6.62
C VAL A 79 -35.80 0.38 -7.64
N SER A 80 -36.54 1.42 -7.28
CA SER A 80 -37.48 2.08 -8.19
C SER A 80 -37.73 3.53 -7.79
N GLY A 81 -38.08 4.38 -8.75
CA GLY A 81 -38.39 5.79 -8.51
C GLY A 81 -37.16 6.69 -8.45
N ALA A 82 -37.33 7.93 -8.02
CA ALA A 82 -36.21 8.87 -7.84
C ALA A 82 -35.40 8.46 -6.61
N VAL A 83 -34.10 8.23 -6.79
CA VAL A 83 -33.16 7.82 -5.75
C VAL A 83 -31.89 8.64 -5.86
N THR A 84 -31.40 9.14 -4.72
CA THR A 84 -30.07 9.74 -4.63
C THR A 84 -29.06 8.67 -4.25
N VAL A 85 -28.07 8.47 -5.11
CA VAL A 85 -26.96 7.54 -4.91
C VAL A 85 -25.76 8.35 -4.44
N THR A 86 -25.16 7.99 -3.32
CA THR A 86 -23.95 8.60 -2.79
C THR A 86 -22.84 7.56 -2.75
N ALA A 87 -21.72 7.84 -3.40
CA ALA A 87 -20.50 7.04 -3.30
C ALA A 87 -19.44 7.76 -2.46
N SER A 88 -18.77 7.02 -1.58
CA SER A 88 -17.64 7.49 -0.80
C SER A 88 -16.55 6.42 -0.73
N GLY A 89 -15.29 6.83 -0.73
CA GLY A 89 -14.13 5.95 -0.64
C GLY A 89 -13.13 6.44 0.40
N PRO A 90 -12.30 5.55 0.97
CA PRO A 90 -11.19 5.96 1.82
C PRO A 90 -10.29 6.96 1.08
N HIS A 91 -9.93 8.08 1.71
CA HIS A 91 -9.11 9.15 1.12
C HIS A 91 -9.73 9.90 -0.08
N HIS A 92 -11.03 9.74 -0.36
CA HIS A 92 -11.70 10.42 -1.47
C HIS A 92 -12.86 11.29 -0.99
N VAL A 93 -13.15 12.35 -1.75
CA VAL A 93 -14.33 13.19 -1.56
C VAL A 93 -15.56 12.43 -2.05
N ALA A 94 -16.59 12.33 -1.21
CA ALA A 94 -17.85 11.69 -1.60
C ALA A 94 -18.56 12.45 -2.71
N ALA A 95 -19.23 11.74 -3.60
CA ALA A 95 -20.04 12.30 -4.68
C ALA A 95 -21.45 11.73 -4.61
N SER A 96 -22.44 12.49 -5.10
CA SER A 96 -23.83 12.05 -5.16
C SER A 96 -24.47 12.39 -6.50
N GLU A 97 -25.34 11.50 -6.97
CA GLU A 97 -26.14 11.70 -8.17
C GLU A 97 -27.57 11.23 -7.91
N THR A 98 -28.55 12.05 -8.31
CA THR A 98 -29.96 11.65 -8.29
C THR A 98 -30.34 11.06 -9.63
N ALA A 99 -30.86 9.84 -9.63
CA ALA A 99 -31.33 9.15 -10.82
C ALA A 99 -32.76 8.63 -10.62
N THR A 100 -33.57 8.69 -11.68
CA THR A 100 -34.87 8.02 -11.73
C THR A 100 -34.66 6.58 -12.20
N ILE A 101 -35.10 5.62 -11.40
CA ILE A 101 -34.99 4.19 -11.63
C ILE A 101 -36.36 3.65 -12.07
N ASP A 102 -36.62 3.69 -13.37
CA ASP A 102 -37.79 3.15 -14.06
C ASP A 102 -37.46 1.99 -15.00
N GLN A 103 -36.17 1.63 -15.05
CA GLN A 103 -35.56 0.48 -15.73
C GLN A 103 -34.22 0.18 -15.06
N ASP A 104 -33.55 -0.92 -15.46
CA ASP A 104 -32.19 -1.19 -15.03
C ASP A 104 -31.27 0.00 -15.40
N ARG A 105 -30.51 0.50 -14.43
CA ARG A 105 -29.74 1.75 -14.55
C ARG A 105 -28.30 1.54 -14.11
N THR A 106 -27.39 2.20 -14.82
CA THR A 106 -26.01 2.36 -14.41
C THR A 106 -25.76 3.79 -13.92
N VAL A 107 -25.10 3.94 -12.78
CA VAL A 107 -24.60 5.22 -12.26
C VAL A 107 -23.13 5.01 -11.90
N ASP A 108 -22.22 5.70 -12.57
CA ASP A 108 -20.78 5.57 -12.33
C ASP A 108 -20.25 6.77 -11.55
N PHE A 109 -19.34 6.53 -10.62
CA PHE A 109 -18.68 7.56 -9.82
C PHE A 109 -17.18 7.59 -10.10
N ALA A 110 -16.69 8.77 -10.45
CA ALA A 110 -15.27 9.10 -10.45
C ALA A 110 -14.99 10.05 -9.29
N LEU A 111 -14.41 9.56 -8.20
CA LEU A 111 -14.17 10.32 -6.98
C LEU A 111 -12.81 11.00 -7.03
N ALA A 112 -12.75 12.24 -6.53
CA ALA A 112 -11.50 12.96 -6.35
C ALA A 112 -10.79 12.53 -5.06
N HIS A 113 -9.48 12.32 -5.12
CA HIS A 113 -8.67 12.17 -3.90
C HIS A 113 -8.73 13.45 -3.06
N THR A 114 -8.66 13.31 -1.73
CA THR A 114 -8.72 14.42 -0.77
C THR A 114 -7.52 15.38 -0.80
N GLY A 115 -6.47 15.03 -1.55
CA GLY A 115 -5.21 15.79 -1.63
C GLY A 115 -4.33 15.72 -0.37
N VAL A 116 -4.71 14.94 0.64
CA VAL A 116 -3.96 14.80 1.90
C VAL A 116 -3.00 13.61 1.81
N PRO A 117 -1.68 13.79 2.00
CA PRO A 117 -0.75 12.68 2.12
C PRO A 117 -1.13 11.76 3.29
N PRO A 118 -1.16 10.44 3.10
CA PRO A 118 -1.58 9.52 4.15
C PRO A 118 -0.55 9.31 5.27
N PHE A 119 0.72 9.62 5.05
CA PHE A 119 1.80 9.40 6.03
C PHE A 119 2.60 10.67 6.29
N GLU A 120 3.31 10.72 7.42
CA GLU A 120 4.29 11.78 7.67
C GLU A 120 5.62 11.51 6.97
N GLY A 121 6.09 10.26 7.06
CA GLY A 121 7.22 9.69 6.33
C GLY A 121 6.99 8.19 6.08
N THR A 122 7.70 7.57 5.14
CA THR A 122 7.35 6.21 4.68
C THR A 122 8.15 5.06 5.28
N VAL A 123 9.32 5.36 5.83
CA VAL A 123 10.19 4.35 6.46
C VAL A 123 9.58 3.69 7.70
N PHE A 124 8.60 4.33 8.35
CA PHE A 124 7.96 3.84 9.58
C PHE A 124 6.52 3.33 9.38
N ILE A 125 6.06 3.13 8.13
CA ILE A 125 4.68 2.66 7.86
C ILE A 125 4.45 1.27 8.47
N SER A 126 5.39 0.34 8.26
CA SER A 126 5.28 -1.01 8.78
C SER A 126 6.67 -1.56 9.10
N PRO A 127 6.91 -2.07 10.32
CA PRO A 127 8.20 -2.67 10.64
C PRO A 127 8.32 -4.03 9.98
N ARG A 128 9.55 -4.44 9.66
CA ARG A 128 9.86 -5.77 9.12
C ARG A 128 9.17 -6.08 7.80
N LEU A 129 9.00 -5.08 6.92
CA LEU A 129 8.74 -5.32 5.50
C LEU A 129 9.88 -6.14 4.90
N ILE A 130 11.11 -5.88 5.34
CA ILE A 130 12.29 -6.73 5.15
C ILE A 130 12.90 -6.99 6.52
N ASP A 131 13.28 -8.24 6.81
CA ASP A 131 13.89 -8.56 8.10
C ASP A 131 14.93 -9.69 8.02
N SER A 132 15.46 -10.05 9.18
CA SER A 132 16.47 -11.09 9.32
C SER A 132 16.08 -12.48 8.79
N SER A 133 14.80 -12.77 8.59
CA SER A 133 14.30 -14.01 7.99
C SER A 133 14.39 -14.02 6.46
N ASP A 134 14.52 -12.85 5.82
CA ASP A 134 14.72 -12.76 4.38
C ASP A 134 16.16 -13.13 3.98
N SER A 135 16.28 -13.76 2.82
CA SER A 135 17.57 -14.15 2.27
C SER A 135 18.44 -12.93 1.97
N SER A 136 19.70 -12.99 2.40
CA SER A 136 20.72 -11.99 2.05
C SER A 136 21.56 -12.50 0.88
N SER A 137 21.87 -11.58 -0.05
CA SER A 137 22.81 -11.83 -1.15
C SER A 137 24.28 -11.75 -0.72
N LEU A 138 24.56 -11.51 0.57
CA LEU A 138 25.90 -11.49 1.13
C LEU A 138 26.63 -12.82 0.88
N MET A 139 27.80 -12.75 0.26
CA MET A 139 28.65 -13.91 -0.05
C MET A 139 29.82 -14.03 0.90
N ASN A 140 30.58 -12.93 1.10
CA ASN A 140 31.70 -12.92 2.04
C ASN A 140 32.04 -11.52 2.55
N VAL A 141 32.77 -11.49 3.67
CA VAL A 141 33.36 -10.31 4.29
C VAL A 141 34.85 -10.59 4.50
N THR A 142 35.71 -9.80 3.90
CA THR A 142 37.18 -9.95 4.00
C THR A 142 37.79 -8.70 4.59
N TYR A 143 38.51 -8.82 5.71
CA TYR A 143 39.28 -7.71 6.27
C TYR A 143 40.42 -7.33 5.32
N ALA A 144 40.49 -6.04 4.97
CA ALA A 144 41.44 -5.51 4.00
C ALA A 144 42.56 -4.67 4.63
N GLY A 145 42.60 -4.58 5.96
CA GLY A 145 43.59 -3.81 6.70
C GLY A 145 43.05 -2.45 7.16
N ARG A 146 43.95 -1.49 7.29
CA ARG A 146 43.62 -0.09 7.62
C ARG A 146 44.04 0.83 6.49
N GLY A 147 43.39 1.97 6.39
CA GLY A 147 43.82 3.02 5.47
C GLY A 147 43.04 4.31 5.65
N MET A 148 43.66 5.41 5.22
CA MET A 148 43.01 6.72 5.22
C MET A 148 41.81 6.71 4.26
N ARG A 149 40.65 7.11 4.78
CA ARG A 149 39.42 7.36 4.03
C ARG A 149 38.82 8.68 4.46
N GLU A 150 38.17 9.35 3.53
CA GLU A 150 37.30 10.47 3.83
C GLU A 150 35.89 9.91 4.08
N VAL A 151 35.35 10.14 5.27
CA VAL A 151 34.01 9.68 5.68
C VAL A 151 33.22 10.87 6.18
N PHE A 152 31.91 10.89 5.97
CA PHE A 152 31.04 11.89 6.55
C PHE A 152 30.70 11.51 7.99
N ASP A 153 30.88 12.45 8.91
CA ASP A 153 30.50 12.28 10.32
C ASP A 153 29.46 13.33 10.69
N ARG A 154 28.22 12.88 10.88
CA ARG A 154 27.09 13.77 11.14
C ARG A 154 27.14 14.40 12.53
N ARG A 155 27.90 13.82 13.48
CA ARG A 155 28.09 14.39 14.82
C ARG A 155 28.83 15.73 14.78
N VAL A 156 29.63 15.93 13.73
CA VAL A 156 30.37 17.16 13.46
C VAL A 156 29.97 17.82 12.13
N ASP A 157 28.97 17.27 11.46
CA ASP A 157 28.39 17.70 10.19
C ASP A 157 29.41 18.05 9.08
N ARG A 158 30.39 17.16 8.87
CA ARG A 158 31.41 17.34 7.83
C ARG A 158 32.09 16.03 7.43
N TRP A 159 32.74 16.07 6.27
CA TRP A 159 33.72 15.09 5.87
C TRP A 159 34.99 15.19 6.72
N ILE A 160 35.46 14.04 7.19
CA ILE A 160 36.69 13.89 7.98
C ILE A 160 37.56 12.79 7.39
N THR A 161 38.88 12.94 7.51
CA THR A 161 39.81 11.85 7.16
C THR A 161 40.12 11.01 8.39
N VAL A 162 39.93 9.70 8.28
CA VAL A 162 40.19 8.73 9.35
C VAL A 162 41.01 7.55 8.83
N ASP A 163 41.86 6.98 9.67
CA ASP A 163 42.52 5.69 9.39
C ASP A 163 41.55 4.55 9.71
N ALA A 164 40.63 4.28 8.78
CA ALA A 164 39.51 3.36 8.95
C ALA A 164 39.96 1.90 8.98
N TYR A 165 39.18 1.05 9.65
CA TYR A 165 39.21 -0.39 9.42
C TYR A 165 38.43 -0.69 8.13
N LEU A 166 39.08 -1.35 7.17
CA LEU A 166 38.54 -1.58 5.85
C LEU A 166 38.12 -3.04 5.67
N PHE A 167 36.91 -3.25 5.13
CA PHE A 167 36.41 -4.58 4.78
C PHE A 167 35.90 -4.59 3.35
N ASN A 168 36.36 -5.54 2.56
CA ASN A 168 35.82 -5.82 1.23
C ASN A 168 34.65 -6.80 1.40
N VAL A 169 33.44 -6.33 1.14
CA VAL A 169 32.21 -7.13 1.25
C VAL A 169 31.70 -7.47 -0.13
N ARG A 170 31.45 -8.76 -0.40
CA ARG A 170 30.91 -9.24 -1.67
C ARG A 170 29.46 -9.67 -1.52
N TYR A 171 28.64 -9.23 -2.44
CA TYR A 171 27.26 -9.60 -2.64
C TYR A 171 27.08 -10.28 -3.99
N GLY A 172 25.94 -10.96 -4.19
CA GLY A 172 25.60 -11.52 -5.51
C GLY A 172 25.51 -10.51 -6.64
N TRP A 173 25.32 -9.22 -6.33
CA TRP A 173 25.20 -8.14 -7.30
C TRP A 173 26.48 -7.29 -7.45
N GLY A 174 27.47 -7.41 -6.56
CA GLY A 174 28.63 -6.53 -6.59
C GLY A 174 29.49 -6.58 -5.32
N ALA A 175 30.41 -5.63 -5.19
CA ALA A 175 31.26 -5.49 -4.02
C ALA A 175 31.17 -4.07 -3.47
N VAL A 176 31.27 -3.94 -2.15
CA VAL A 176 31.18 -2.67 -1.42
C VAL A 176 32.30 -2.64 -0.38
N GLU A 177 32.98 -1.50 -0.27
CA GLU A 177 33.98 -1.28 0.78
C GLU A 177 33.29 -0.75 2.05
N TYR A 178 33.44 -1.46 3.16
CA TYR A 178 32.97 -0.99 4.46
C TYR A 178 34.13 -0.28 5.16
N GLN A 179 33.90 0.98 5.51
CA GLN A 179 34.86 1.89 6.11
C GLN A 179 34.41 2.18 7.53
N VAL A 180 35.00 1.48 8.50
CA VAL A 180 34.62 1.61 9.92
C VAL A 180 35.59 2.55 10.62
N ASN A 181 35.04 3.57 11.28
CA ASN A 181 35.80 4.62 11.96
C ASN A 181 36.78 4.00 13.00
N PRO A 182 38.01 4.52 13.17
CA PRO A 182 38.97 4.01 14.16
C PRO A 182 38.46 4.00 15.62
N GLU A 183 37.42 4.78 15.95
CA GLU A 183 36.84 4.90 17.29
C GLU A 183 36.33 3.59 17.90
N PHE A 184 36.04 2.57 17.07
CA PHE A 184 35.68 1.23 17.54
C PHE A 184 36.85 0.45 18.17
N GLY A 185 38.07 0.98 18.08
CA GLY A 185 39.22 0.58 18.92
C GLY A 185 39.91 -0.73 18.52
N SER A 186 39.26 -1.63 17.80
CA SER A 186 39.86 -2.89 17.32
C SER A 186 39.24 -3.39 16.01
N VAL A 187 39.95 -4.27 15.31
CA VAL A 187 39.42 -4.95 14.12
C VAL A 187 38.22 -5.84 14.47
N ASP A 188 38.19 -6.46 15.65
CA ASP A 188 37.08 -7.33 16.08
C ASP A 188 35.80 -6.53 16.34
N ALA A 189 35.92 -5.37 17.01
CA ALA A 189 34.79 -4.47 17.21
C ALA A 189 34.30 -3.89 15.88
N ALA A 190 35.20 -3.46 15.01
CA ALA A 190 34.83 -2.99 13.67
C ALA A 190 34.16 -4.08 12.84
N ARG A 191 34.65 -5.33 12.94
CA ARG A 191 34.07 -6.49 12.27
C ARG A 191 32.65 -6.77 12.76
N ALA A 192 32.37 -6.61 14.05
CA ALA A 192 31.03 -6.79 14.60
C ALA A 192 30.00 -5.83 13.98
N GLU A 193 30.39 -4.59 13.70
CA GLU A 193 29.52 -3.63 13.00
C GLU A 193 29.29 -4.06 11.55
N VAL A 194 30.34 -4.48 10.83
CA VAL A 194 30.19 -5.00 9.46
C VAL A 194 29.29 -6.24 9.43
N ASP A 195 29.46 -7.18 10.36
CA ASP A 195 28.62 -8.38 10.46
C ASP A 195 27.15 -8.06 10.79
N THR A 196 26.87 -6.88 11.34
CA THR A 196 25.50 -6.39 11.58
C THR A 196 24.89 -5.81 10.30
N TYR A 197 25.58 -4.89 9.63
CA TYR A 197 25.01 -4.11 8.53
C TYR A 197 25.18 -4.74 7.15
N ALA A 198 26.20 -5.58 6.93
CA ALA A 198 26.41 -6.25 5.64
C ALA A 198 25.26 -7.21 5.29
N PRO A 199 24.78 -8.08 6.19
CA PRO A 199 23.62 -8.91 5.87
C PRO A 199 22.36 -8.09 5.56
N ALA A 200 22.13 -7.00 6.31
CA ALA A 200 20.97 -6.11 6.13
C ALA A 200 20.96 -5.44 4.76
N LEU A 201 22.08 -4.84 4.34
CA LEU A 201 22.21 -4.26 3.01
C LEU A 201 22.03 -5.34 1.92
N GLY A 202 22.57 -6.54 2.15
CA GLY A 202 22.45 -7.66 1.23
C GLY A 202 21.04 -8.21 1.04
N ARG A 203 20.07 -7.91 1.92
CA ARG A 203 18.65 -8.28 1.77
C ARG A 203 17.88 -7.37 0.83
N LEU A 204 18.40 -6.16 0.59
CA LEU A 204 17.72 -5.20 -0.27
C LEU A 204 17.78 -5.64 -1.74
N PRO A 205 16.76 -5.29 -2.55
CA PRO A 205 16.75 -5.61 -3.97
C PRO A 205 17.94 -5.01 -4.73
N ALA A 206 18.51 -5.78 -5.66
CA ALA A 206 19.71 -5.37 -6.42
C ALA A 206 19.54 -4.09 -7.26
N PHE A 207 18.31 -3.72 -7.64
CA PHE A 207 18.07 -2.47 -8.36
C PHE A 207 18.40 -1.21 -7.53
N LEU A 208 18.46 -1.34 -6.20
CA LEU A 208 18.88 -0.27 -5.29
C LEU A 208 20.41 -0.20 -5.10
N MET A 209 21.15 -1.10 -5.73
CA MET A 209 22.59 -1.25 -5.53
C MET A 209 23.41 -0.88 -6.77
N THR A 210 22.80 -0.22 -7.75
CA THR A 210 23.43 0.11 -9.04
C THR A 210 24.58 1.11 -8.92
N ASN A 211 24.60 1.91 -7.86
CA ASN A 211 25.66 2.87 -7.57
C ASN A 211 26.29 2.67 -6.17
N ALA A 212 25.96 1.57 -5.46
CA ALA A 212 26.52 1.29 -4.15
C ALA A 212 28.03 1.04 -4.24
N ARG A 213 28.83 1.80 -3.48
CA ARG A 213 30.30 1.71 -3.48
C ARG A 213 30.87 1.48 -2.09
N GLU A 214 30.37 2.21 -1.11
CA GLU A 214 30.94 2.18 0.23
C GLU A 214 29.90 2.36 1.33
N VAL A 215 30.22 1.86 2.52
CA VAL A 215 29.45 2.08 3.75
C VAL A 215 30.36 2.66 4.80
N GLU A 216 30.06 3.88 5.21
CA GLU A 216 30.75 4.66 6.24
C GLU A 216 30.08 4.40 7.59
N ILE A 217 30.82 3.79 8.53
CA ILE A 217 30.28 3.39 9.84
C ILE A 217 30.96 4.20 10.94
N ASN A 218 30.17 5.03 11.62
CA ASN A 218 30.55 5.85 12.76
C ASN A 218 29.78 5.40 14.02
N ALA A 219 30.33 5.66 15.21
CA ALA A 219 29.58 5.54 16.46
C ALA A 219 28.65 6.74 16.65
N GLY A 220 27.62 6.62 17.48
CA GLY A 220 26.71 7.73 17.82
C GLY A 220 25.26 7.49 17.40
N VAL A 221 24.39 8.48 17.63
CA VAL A 221 22.93 8.36 17.48
C VAL A 221 22.36 9.27 16.38
N GLU A 222 23.21 9.69 15.45
CA GLU A 222 22.78 10.47 14.29
C GLU A 222 22.04 9.60 13.26
N LEU A 223 21.19 10.22 12.44
CA LEU A 223 20.43 9.48 11.43
C LEU A 223 21.35 8.82 10.38
N PHE A 224 20.82 7.87 9.62
CA PHE A 224 21.51 7.30 8.46
C PHE A 224 21.48 8.27 7.27
N GLY A 225 22.23 7.96 6.21
CA GLY A 225 22.24 8.77 5.00
C GLY A 225 22.64 7.96 3.77
N GLY A 226 22.19 8.39 2.61
CA GLY A 226 22.64 7.93 1.30
C GLY A 226 23.13 9.12 0.46
N ASN A 227 24.23 8.93 -0.28
CA ASN A 227 24.80 9.96 -1.12
C ASN A 227 24.94 9.48 -2.58
N PRO A 228 24.64 10.34 -3.58
CA PRO A 228 24.84 10.01 -5.00
C PRO A 228 26.27 9.67 -5.41
N ASN A 229 27.29 9.93 -4.57
CA ASN A 229 28.66 9.46 -4.78
C ASN A 229 28.81 7.93 -4.61
N GLY A 230 27.78 7.24 -4.10
CA GLY A 230 27.77 5.80 -3.87
C GLY A 230 27.88 5.38 -2.40
N SER A 231 27.89 6.32 -1.45
CA SER A 231 28.12 6.03 -0.03
C SER A 231 26.83 5.93 0.78
N PHE A 232 26.84 4.99 1.73
CA PHE A 232 25.88 4.87 2.81
C PHE A 232 26.53 5.33 4.11
N LEU A 233 25.81 6.12 4.90
CA LEU A 233 26.24 6.59 6.21
C LEU A 233 25.44 5.88 7.31
N ILE A 234 26.17 5.29 8.25
CA ILE A 234 25.60 4.58 9.40
C ILE A 234 26.20 5.15 10.69
N HIS A 235 25.32 5.47 11.65
CA HIS A 235 25.71 5.69 13.03
C HIS A 235 25.15 4.59 13.93
N THR A 236 26.03 3.82 14.56
CA THR A 236 25.66 2.50 15.12
C THR A 236 24.68 2.56 16.29
N GLY A 237 24.72 3.63 17.09
CA GLY A 237 23.76 3.86 18.18
C GLY A 237 22.34 4.13 17.69
N GLN A 238 22.17 4.84 16.57
CA GLN A 238 20.87 4.99 15.92
C GLN A 238 20.46 3.71 15.19
N GLY A 239 21.43 3.05 14.54
CA GLY A 239 21.21 1.74 13.92
C GLY A 239 20.69 0.70 14.91
N ARG A 240 21.16 0.72 16.16
CA ARG A 240 20.63 -0.15 17.21
C ARG A 240 19.16 0.10 17.50
N ARG A 241 18.72 1.37 17.55
CA ARG A 241 17.30 1.71 17.72
C ARG A 241 16.47 1.19 16.54
N TYR A 242 16.95 1.38 15.31
CA TYR A 242 16.28 0.85 14.13
C TYR A 242 16.18 -0.68 14.14
N ILE A 243 17.20 -1.40 14.63
CA ILE A 243 17.14 -2.85 14.80
C ILE A 243 16.08 -3.23 15.83
N ASP A 244 16.08 -2.57 17.00
CA ASP A 244 15.16 -2.88 18.10
C ASP A 244 13.70 -2.59 17.72
N ASP A 245 13.45 -1.53 16.95
CA ASP A 245 12.11 -1.16 16.46
C ASP A 245 11.69 -1.97 15.22
N GLY A 246 12.64 -2.63 14.54
CA GLY A 246 12.39 -3.45 13.36
C GLY A 246 12.27 -2.66 12.05
N PHE A 247 13.03 -1.56 11.92
CA PHE A 247 13.03 -0.65 10.76
C PHE A 247 14.41 -0.51 10.08
N LEU A 248 15.41 -1.32 10.45
CA LEU A 248 16.78 -1.16 9.92
C LEU A 248 16.78 -1.26 8.38
N GLU A 249 16.20 -2.32 7.83
CA GLU A 249 16.18 -2.53 6.39
C GLU A 249 15.31 -1.50 5.66
N GLU A 250 14.20 -1.03 6.25
CA GLU A 250 13.35 0.03 5.69
C GLU A 250 14.11 1.36 5.56
N ILE A 251 14.89 1.71 6.59
CA ILE A 251 15.76 2.89 6.56
C ILE A 251 16.83 2.72 5.49
N LEU A 252 17.55 1.58 5.47
CA LEU A 252 18.56 1.32 4.44
C LEU A 252 17.96 1.32 3.03
N PHE A 253 16.72 0.87 2.86
CA PHE A 253 16.01 0.89 1.58
C PHE A 253 15.80 2.33 1.08
N HIS A 254 15.36 3.22 1.97
CA HIS A 254 15.21 4.65 1.69
C HIS A 254 16.56 5.28 1.32
N GLU A 255 17.61 5.06 2.12
CA GLU A 255 18.94 5.59 1.81
C GLU A 255 19.50 5.04 0.49
N ALA A 256 19.22 3.78 0.15
CA ALA A 256 19.65 3.18 -1.10
C ALA A 256 18.97 3.83 -2.33
N ALA A 257 17.77 4.41 -2.15
CA ALA A 257 17.12 5.20 -3.18
C ALA A 257 17.91 6.49 -3.48
N HIS A 258 18.40 7.18 -2.45
CA HIS A 258 19.28 8.34 -2.64
C HIS A 258 20.61 7.96 -3.32
N VAL A 259 21.17 6.81 -2.95
CA VAL A 259 22.43 6.31 -3.53
C VAL A 259 22.28 5.98 -5.01
N SER A 260 21.20 5.30 -5.40
CA SER A 260 21.11 4.61 -6.69
C SER A 260 20.00 5.09 -7.63
N LEU A 261 18.94 5.73 -7.13
CA LEU A 261 17.75 6.06 -7.92
C LEU A 261 17.59 7.54 -8.20
N ASP A 262 17.78 8.42 -7.22
CA ASP A 262 17.43 9.85 -7.34
C ASP A 262 18.04 10.52 -8.56
N ALA A 263 19.35 10.33 -8.77
CA ALA A 263 20.08 10.95 -9.88
C ALA A 263 19.46 10.65 -11.26
N ARG A 264 18.83 9.47 -11.41
CA ARG A 264 18.17 9.06 -12.65
C ARG A 264 16.69 9.42 -12.68
N HIS A 265 16.00 9.35 -11.54
CA HIS A 265 14.55 9.32 -11.49
C HIS A 265 13.91 10.64 -11.03
N ALA A 266 14.51 11.36 -10.07
CA ALA A 266 13.86 12.50 -9.42
C ALA A 266 13.48 13.64 -10.39
N ASN A 267 14.24 13.79 -11.48
CA ASN A 267 13.98 14.78 -12.54
C ASN A 267 13.59 14.15 -13.89
N ALA A 268 13.34 12.83 -13.94
CA ALA A 268 12.98 12.17 -15.19
C ALA A 268 11.60 12.64 -15.68
N PRO A 269 11.40 12.96 -16.96
CA PRO A 269 10.10 13.42 -17.47
C PRO A 269 8.94 12.47 -17.16
N GLY A 270 9.19 11.15 -17.16
CA GLY A 270 8.18 10.17 -16.78
C GLY A 270 7.83 10.21 -15.29
N TRP A 271 8.79 10.52 -14.42
CA TRP A 271 8.56 10.68 -12.99
C TRP A 271 7.75 11.93 -12.71
N THR A 272 8.14 13.08 -13.28
CA THR A 272 7.40 14.34 -13.08
C THR A 272 5.98 14.26 -13.62
N THR A 273 5.79 13.55 -14.75
CA THR A 273 4.46 13.27 -15.31
C THR A 273 3.61 12.45 -14.34
N ALA A 274 4.17 11.38 -13.76
CA ALA A 274 3.49 10.56 -12.77
C ALA A 274 3.16 11.34 -11.49
N GLN A 275 4.11 12.13 -10.99
CA GLN A 275 3.93 13.00 -9.83
C GLN A 275 2.76 13.97 -10.03
N ASN A 276 2.71 14.64 -11.18
CA ASN A 276 1.63 15.56 -11.54
C ASN A 276 0.28 14.86 -11.72
N ALA A 277 0.26 13.66 -12.30
CA ALA A 277 -0.97 12.87 -12.48
C ALA A 277 -1.55 12.40 -11.15
N ASP A 278 -0.69 12.07 -10.18
CA ASP A 278 -1.13 11.73 -8.82
C ASP A 278 -1.68 12.97 -8.08
N GLY A 279 -1.03 14.13 -8.21
CA GLY A 279 -1.49 15.38 -7.59
C GLY A 279 -1.49 15.38 -6.05
N VAL A 280 -0.99 14.32 -5.42
CA VAL A 280 -0.80 14.15 -3.97
C VAL A 280 0.47 13.34 -3.74
N PHE A 281 1.12 13.52 -2.59
CA PHE A 281 2.31 12.75 -2.22
C PHE A 281 1.96 11.62 -1.26
N VAL A 282 2.78 10.57 -1.24
CA VAL A 282 2.59 9.45 -0.29
C VAL A 282 2.84 9.89 1.16
N SER A 283 3.74 10.86 1.37
CA SER A 283 4.03 11.41 2.69
C SER A 283 4.11 12.94 2.68
N THR A 284 3.95 13.56 3.85
CA THR A 284 4.20 15.00 4.00
C THR A 284 5.67 15.33 3.80
N TYR A 285 6.58 14.43 4.20
CA TYR A 285 8.02 14.61 3.99
C TYR A 285 8.38 14.70 2.49
N ALA A 286 7.82 13.80 1.67
CA ALA A 286 7.95 13.84 0.21
C ALA A 286 7.35 15.12 -0.39
N ARG A 287 6.16 15.53 0.07
CA ARG A 287 5.50 16.76 -0.40
C ARG A 287 6.35 18.00 -0.15
N ASP A 288 6.95 18.09 1.03
CA ASP A 288 7.69 19.28 1.46
C ASP A 288 9.10 19.31 0.84
N ASN A 289 9.60 18.17 0.35
CA ASN A 289 10.93 18.02 -0.26
C ASN A 289 10.90 17.24 -1.59
N PRO A 290 10.07 17.63 -2.58
CA PRO A 290 9.70 16.75 -3.69
C PRO A 290 10.84 16.45 -4.67
N ALA A 291 11.83 17.33 -4.76
CA ALA A 291 13.00 17.15 -5.62
C ALA A 291 14.06 16.19 -5.03
N ARG A 292 13.97 15.88 -3.73
CA ARG A 292 14.95 15.08 -3.01
C ARG A 292 14.35 13.80 -2.42
N GLU A 293 13.14 13.88 -1.88
CA GLU A 293 12.57 12.81 -1.05
C GLU A 293 11.47 12.02 -1.75
N ASP A 294 10.85 12.51 -2.82
CA ASP A 294 9.67 11.84 -3.39
C ASP A 294 9.99 10.45 -3.97
N VAL A 295 11.14 10.26 -4.62
CA VAL A 295 11.55 8.94 -5.11
C VAL A 295 11.86 8.00 -3.94
N ALA A 296 12.66 8.46 -2.97
CA ALA A 296 13.06 7.68 -1.80
C ALA A 296 11.87 7.28 -0.92
N GLU A 297 10.91 8.20 -0.74
CA GLU A 297 9.68 7.95 0.00
C GLU A 297 8.67 7.10 -0.78
N SER A 298 8.70 7.11 -2.11
CA SER A 298 7.73 6.32 -2.91
C SER A 298 8.18 4.88 -3.15
N ILE A 299 9.49 4.61 -3.20
CA ILE A 299 9.99 3.30 -3.64
C ILE A 299 9.78 2.17 -2.62
N LEU A 300 9.89 2.45 -1.32
CA LEU A 300 9.63 1.46 -0.27
C LEU A 300 8.13 1.07 -0.22
N PRO A 301 7.16 2.01 -0.19
CA PRO A 301 5.74 1.70 -0.35
C PRO A 301 5.42 0.92 -1.62
N TYR A 302 6.04 1.27 -2.75
CA TYR A 302 5.89 0.52 -3.99
C TYR A 302 6.34 -0.94 -3.84
N PHE A 303 7.55 -1.16 -3.31
CA PHE A 303 8.06 -2.50 -3.06
C PHE A 303 7.16 -3.28 -2.10
N ALA A 304 6.68 -2.62 -1.04
CA ALA A 304 5.77 -3.21 -0.07
C ALA A 304 4.47 -3.70 -0.73
N VAL A 305 3.81 -2.83 -1.49
CA VAL A 305 2.56 -3.16 -2.19
C VAL A 305 2.75 -4.30 -3.20
N ARG A 306 3.87 -4.33 -3.92
CA ARG A 306 4.11 -5.28 -5.02
C ARG A 306 4.71 -6.62 -4.57
N ARG A 307 5.60 -6.62 -3.57
CA ARG A 307 6.41 -7.80 -3.19
C ARG A 307 6.30 -8.21 -1.72
N ARG A 308 5.71 -7.38 -0.86
CA ARG A 308 5.54 -7.66 0.58
C ARG A 308 4.13 -7.35 1.09
N SER A 309 3.12 -7.49 0.24
CA SER A 309 1.73 -7.12 0.58
C SER A 309 1.21 -7.88 1.80
N ALA A 310 1.64 -9.12 2.03
CA ALA A 310 1.30 -9.89 3.22
C ALA A 310 1.88 -9.36 4.53
N ARG A 311 2.89 -8.47 4.46
CA ARG A 311 3.51 -7.79 5.61
C ARG A 311 3.06 -6.32 5.73
N LEU A 312 2.13 -5.88 4.89
CA LEU A 312 1.61 -4.51 4.87
C LEU A 312 0.13 -4.52 5.28
N GLY A 313 -0.27 -3.62 6.18
CA GLY A 313 -1.67 -3.51 6.60
C GLY A 313 -2.59 -3.13 5.44
N ASP A 314 -3.82 -3.65 5.41
CA ASP A 314 -4.79 -3.36 4.34
C ASP A 314 -5.13 -1.86 4.23
N ALA A 315 -5.19 -1.17 5.37
CA ALA A 315 -5.39 0.28 5.42
C ALA A 315 -4.22 1.03 4.75
N ASP A 316 -2.98 0.70 5.12
CA ASP A 316 -1.79 1.34 4.54
C ASP A 316 -1.66 1.04 3.06
N ARG A 317 -1.90 -0.23 2.65
CA ARG A 317 -1.94 -0.62 1.25
C ARG A 317 -2.98 0.19 0.47
N THR A 318 -4.17 0.36 1.02
CA THR A 318 -5.24 1.17 0.41
C THR A 318 -4.82 2.63 0.29
N ALA A 319 -4.22 3.19 1.34
CA ALA A 319 -3.74 4.56 1.36
C ALA A 319 -2.63 4.81 0.33
N ILE A 320 -1.67 3.89 0.17
CA ILE A 320 -0.60 3.98 -0.83
C ILE A 320 -1.16 3.91 -2.26
N LEU A 321 -2.04 2.93 -2.53
CA LEU A 321 -2.68 2.75 -3.83
C LEU A 321 -3.55 3.94 -4.21
N ALA A 322 -4.21 4.56 -3.22
CA ALA A 322 -4.96 5.78 -3.39
C ALA A 322 -4.05 7.00 -3.57
N ALA A 323 -2.93 7.13 -2.85
CA ALA A 323 -2.11 8.34 -2.94
C ALA A 323 -1.38 8.45 -4.29
N ILE A 324 -0.60 7.43 -4.67
CA ILE A 324 0.41 7.57 -5.73
C ILE A 324 0.31 6.56 -6.88
N PRO A 325 -0.89 6.23 -7.42
CA PRO A 325 -1.06 5.16 -8.40
C PRO A 325 -0.19 5.29 -9.66
N ASN A 326 0.05 6.50 -10.16
CA ASN A 326 0.85 6.73 -11.36
C ASN A 326 2.35 6.58 -11.10
N ARG A 327 2.85 6.95 -9.91
CA ARG A 327 4.25 6.67 -9.53
C ARG A 327 4.50 5.17 -9.34
N LEU A 328 3.52 4.42 -8.82
CA LEU A 328 3.63 2.96 -8.76
C LEU A 328 3.75 2.37 -10.17
N GLU A 329 2.92 2.83 -11.11
CA GLU A 329 3.00 2.40 -12.50
C GLU A 329 4.32 2.80 -13.17
N TYR A 330 4.84 4.00 -12.86
CA TYR A 330 6.16 4.43 -13.34
C TYR A 330 7.25 3.43 -12.94
N PHE A 331 7.26 2.98 -11.69
CA PHE A 331 8.21 1.99 -11.20
C PHE A 331 7.97 0.60 -11.80
N ASP A 332 6.72 0.18 -12.01
CA ASP A 332 6.40 -1.08 -12.72
C ASP A 332 7.05 -1.08 -14.12
N ARG A 333 7.01 0.06 -14.82
CA ARG A 333 7.64 0.24 -16.14
C ARG A 333 9.17 0.27 -16.10
N GLN A 334 9.80 0.51 -14.94
CA GLN A 334 11.26 0.38 -14.77
C GLN A 334 11.69 -1.07 -14.58
N GLY A 335 10.76 -1.99 -14.32
CA GLY A 335 11.07 -3.40 -14.09
C GLY A 335 11.70 -3.68 -12.72
N PHE A 336 11.60 -2.76 -11.76
CA PHE A 336 12.22 -2.94 -10.44
C PHE A 336 11.71 -4.15 -9.66
N VAL A 337 10.45 -4.54 -9.88
CA VAL A 337 9.85 -5.70 -9.24
C VAL A 337 9.17 -6.62 -10.26
N ASN A 338 9.66 -6.65 -11.49
CA ASN A 338 9.27 -7.67 -12.46
C ASN A 338 10.13 -8.92 -12.26
#